data_AF-A0A328SQ68-F1
#
_entry.id   AF-A0A328SQ68-F1
#
_cell.length_a   1.000
_cell.length_b   1.000
_cell.length_c   1.000
_cell.angle_alpha   90.00
_cell.angle_beta   90.00
_cell.angle_gamma   90.00
#
_symmetry.space_group_name_H-M   'P 1'
#
loop_
_entity.id
_entity.type
_entity.pdbx_description
1 polymer ?
#
loop_
_entity_poly.entity_id
_entity_poly.type
_entity_poly.pdbx_seq_one_letter_code
_entity_poly.pdbx_strand_id
1 'polypeptide(L)'
;MTKERELIKGEEKLWADIKGYQVATNSARILGELDELTIDEKTGKITDIVIKPGEERTVNVKGAKRDGDRISVPFGKVEKVGEFIIISG
;
A
#
# COMPACT_ATOMS: atom_id res chain seq x y z
N MET A 1 -19.66 -1.71 -29.00
CA MET A 1 -19.41 -2.49 -27.78
C MET A 1 -18.23 -1.90 -27.05
N THR A 2 -18.43 -1.11 -25.98
CA THR A 2 -17.36 -0.84 -24.99
C THR A 2 -17.99 -0.34 -23.68
N LYS A 3 -18.72 -1.22 -22.99
CA LYS A 3 -19.12 -1.02 -21.58
C LYS A 3 -18.04 -1.67 -20.71
N GLU A 4 -16.90 -1.01 -20.53
CA GLU A 4 -15.86 -1.51 -19.61
C GLU A 4 -14.95 -0.41 -19.05
N ARG A 5 -15.37 0.85 -19.13
CA ARG A 5 -14.61 2.00 -18.60
C ARG A 5 -15.43 2.89 -17.68
N GLU A 6 -16.39 2.31 -16.98
CA GLU A 6 -16.82 2.84 -15.67
C GLU A 6 -15.90 2.27 -14.59
N LEU A 7 -14.59 2.29 -14.85
CA LEU A 7 -13.56 2.05 -13.86
C LEU A 7 -13.69 3.18 -12.85
N ILE A 8 -14.37 2.86 -11.75
CA ILE A 8 -14.30 3.45 -10.42
C ILE A 8 -13.73 4.87 -10.49
N LYS A 9 -14.63 5.85 -10.51
CA LYS A 9 -14.41 7.28 -10.31
C LYS A 9 -13.85 7.59 -8.91
N GLY A 10 -13.05 6.69 -8.34
CA GLY A 10 -12.25 6.89 -7.13
C GLY A 10 -10.99 7.59 -7.59
N GLU A 11 -10.71 8.73 -6.97
CA GLU A 11 -9.54 9.58 -7.23
C GLU A 11 -8.29 8.76 -7.56
N GLU A 12 -7.86 8.81 -8.82
CA GLU A 12 -6.50 8.40 -9.17
C GLU A 12 -5.56 9.35 -8.41
N LYS A 13 -4.78 8.81 -7.47
CA LYS A 13 -3.80 9.59 -6.71
C LYS A 13 -2.42 9.41 -7.32
N LEU A 14 -1.69 10.51 -7.47
CA LEU A 14 -0.30 10.45 -7.89
C LEU A 14 0.55 9.91 -6.74
N TRP A 15 1.61 9.18 -7.08
CA TRP A 15 2.60 8.70 -6.12
C TRP A 15 3.09 9.81 -5.17
N ALA A 16 3.39 10.98 -5.75
CA ALA A 16 3.88 12.14 -5.01
C ALA A 16 2.90 12.61 -3.92
N ASP A 17 1.60 12.38 -4.11
CA ASP A 17 0.55 12.81 -3.18
C ASP A 17 0.32 11.81 -2.04
N ILE A 18 0.75 10.56 -2.21
CA ILE A 18 0.49 9.46 -1.24
C ILE A 18 1.73 9.03 -0.47
N LYS A 19 2.92 9.49 -0.87
CA LYS A 19 4.15 9.26 -0.09
C LYS A 19 3.98 9.85 1.32
N GLY A 20 4.33 9.08 2.34
CA GLY A 20 4.14 9.44 3.74
C GLY A 20 2.73 9.19 4.28
N TYR A 21 1.80 8.66 3.47
CA TYR A 21 0.47 8.30 3.98
C TYR A 21 0.57 7.23 5.06
N GLN A 22 -0.27 7.37 6.09
CA GLN A 22 -0.36 6.37 7.14
C GLN A 22 -0.98 5.10 6.58
N VAL A 23 -0.28 3.98 6.80
CA VAL A 23 -0.73 2.64 6.44
C VAL A 23 -1.30 1.97 7.67
N ALA A 24 -2.51 1.45 7.57
CA ALA A 24 -3.24 0.81 8.66
C ALA A 24 -3.82 -0.54 8.24
N THR A 25 -4.02 -1.43 9.20
CA THR A 25 -4.83 -2.63 8.99
C THR A 25 -6.32 -2.29 9.02
N ASN A 26 -7.16 -3.18 8.50
CA ASN A 26 -8.62 -3.12 8.65
C ASN A 26 -9.12 -3.13 10.11
N SER A 27 -8.28 -3.52 11.07
CA SER A 27 -8.52 -3.41 12.51
C SER A 27 -8.09 -2.08 13.13
N ALA A 28 -7.89 -1.04 12.29
CA ALA A 28 -7.44 0.30 12.68
C ALA A 28 -6.06 0.35 13.36
N ARG A 29 -5.21 -0.66 13.16
CA ARG A 29 -3.83 -0.65 13.66
C ARG A 29 -2.93 0.04 12.65
N ILE A 30 -2.40 1.20 13.01
CA ILE A 30 -1.41 1.89 12.18
C ILE A 30 -0.10 1.08 12.17
N LEU A 31 0.43 0.80 11.00
CA LEU A 31 1.69 0.05 10.81
C LEU A 31 2.87 1.01 10.68
N GLY A 32 2.67 2.12 9.99
CA GLY A 32 3.71 3.09 9.67
C GLY A 32 3.27 3.98 8.53
N GLU A 33 4.24 4.40 7.72
CA GLU A 33 4.03 5.32 6.60
C GLU A 33 4.47 4.67 5.28
N LEU A 34 3.80 5.03 4.19
CA LEU A 34 4.20 4.63 2.85
C LEU A 34 5.52 5.31 2.46
N ASP A 35 6.56 4.52 2.24
CA ASP A 35 7.89 5.03 1.88
C ASP A 35 8.13 4.96 0.37
N GLU A 36 7.83 3.80 -0.24
CA GLU A 36 8.09 3.50 -1.65
C GLU A 36 7.01 2.58 -2.27
N LEU A 37 6.97 2.52 -3.61
CA LEU A 37 6.23 1.54 -4.39
C LEU A 37 7.20 0.70 -5.21
N THR A 38 7.08 -0.62 -5.14
CA THR A 38 7.83 -1.53 -6.00
C THR A 38 7.05 -1.73 -7.30
N ILE A 39 7.70 -1.50 -8.44
CA ILE A 39 7.09 -1.64 -9.77
C ILE A 39 7.83 -2.75 -10.52
N ASP A 40 7.06 -3.67 -11.09
CA ASP A 40 7.59 -4.63 -12.05
C ASP A 40 7.95 -3.89 -13.35
N GLU A 41 9.25 -3.80 -13.65
CA GLU A 41 9.77 -3.03 -14.80
C GLU A 41 9.30 -3.56 -16.16
N LYS A 42 8.89 -4.83 -16.24
CA LYS A 42 8.43 -5.44 -17.50
C LYS A 42 6.99 -5.09 -17.82
N THR A 43 6.15 -5.00 -16.78
CA THR A 43 4.70 -4.83 -16.90
C THR A 43 4.23 -3.44 -16.50
N GLY A 44 5.05 -2.66 -15.80
CA GLY A 44 4.71 -1.36 -15.22
C GLY A 44 3.74 -1.44 -14.05
N LYS A 45 3.45 -2.65 -13.53
CA LYS A 45 2.49 -2.85 -12.44
C LYS A 45 3.16 -2.68 -11.08
N ILE A 46 2.45 -2.05 -10.16
CA ILE A 46 2.86 -2.02 -8.75
C ILE A 46 2.71 -3.43 -8.19
N THR A 47 3.80 -4.00 -7.67
CA THR A 47 3.81 -5.33 -7.04
C THR A 47 3.65 -5.25 -5.53
N ASP A 48 4.28 -4.24 -4.92
CA ASP A 48 4.35 -4.09 -3.47
C ASP A 48 4.30 -2.62 -3.06
N ILE A 49 3.76 -2.37 -1.87
CA ILE A 49 3.97 -1.13 -1.12
C ILE A 49 5.07 -1.36 -0.09
N VAL A 50 5.96 -0.39 0.07
CA VAL A 50 7.02 -0.42 1.08
C VAL A 50 6.64 0.53 2.19
N ILE A 51 6.60 0.00 3.41
CA ILE A 51 6.16 0.68 4.61
C ILE A 51 7.39 0.93 5.48
N LYS A 52 7.54 2.16 5.95
CA LYS A 52 8.42 2.50 7.07
C LYS A 52 7.63 2.34 8.38
N PRO A 53 7.85 1.26 9.16
CA PRO A 53 7.19 1.03 10.43
C PRO A 53 7.57 2.11 11.46
N GLY A 54 6.62 2.45 12.33
CA GLY A 54 6.91 3.27 13.51
C GLY A 54 7.77 2.52 14.55
N GLU A 55 8.45 3.27 15.43
CA GLU A 55 9.54 2.81 16.32
C GLU A 55 9.23 1.59 17.21
N GLU A 56 7.97 1.18 17.40
CA GLU A 56 7.63 0.03 18.25
C GLU A 56 6.52 -0.87 17.67
N ARG A 57 6.55 -1.16 16.36
CA ARG A 57 5.46 -1.95 15.74
C ARG A 57 5.92 -3.23 15.07
N THR A 58 5.65 -4.35 15.73
CA THR A 58 5.65 -5.68 15.10
C THR A 58 4.48 -5.75 14.12
N VAL A 59 4.79 -5.60 12.83
CA VAL A 59 3.84 -5.78 11.73
C VAL A 59 3.75 -7.26 11.44
N ASN A 60 2.56 -7.82 11.65
CA ASN A 60 2.26 -9.22 11.34
C ASN A 60 1.18 -9.22 10.26
N VAL A 61 1.61 -9.05 9.01
CA VAL A 61 0.74 -9.04 7.83
C VAL A 61 1.15 -10.22 6.96
N LYS A 62 0.17 -11.04 6.57
CA LYS A 62 0.47 -12.25 5.81
C LYS A 62 1.10 -11.92 4.46
N GLY A 63 2.29 -12.48 4.20
CA GLY A 63 3.06 -12.25 2.97
C GLY A 63 3.94 -10.99 3.00
N ALA A 64 3.92 -10.24 4.11
CA ALA A 64 4.86 -9.15 4.30
C ALA A 64 6.30 -9.68 4.44
N LYS A 65 7.24 -8.99 3.81
CA LYS A 65 8.67 -9.25 3.92
C LYS A 65 9.31 -8.09 4.66
N ARG A 66 10.10 -8.39 5.68
CA ARG A 66 10.86 -7.37 6.40
C ARG A 66 12.27 -7.29 5.84
N ASP A 67 12.69 -6.10 5.47
CA ASP A 67 14.02 -5.79 4.98
C ASP A 67 14.59 -4.64 5.82
N GLY A 68 15.42 -5.00 6.80
CA GLY A 68 15.95 -4.03 7.78
C GLY A 68 14.84 -3.29 8.54
N ASP A 69 14.82 -1.98 8.35
CA ASP A 69 13.83 -1.07 8.94
C ASP A 69 12.55 -0.96 8.11
N ARG A 70 12.44 -1.58 6.92
CA ARG A 70 11.28 -1.49 6.03
C ARG A 70 10.48 -2.78 5.94
N ILE A 71 9.23 -2.66 5.53
CA ILE A 71 8.33 -3.79 5.32
C ILE A 71 7.67 -3.68 3.96
N SER A 72 7.90 -4.67 3.10
CA SER A 72 7.23 -4.82 1.82
C SER A 72 5.94 -5.60 2.01
N VAL A 73 4.81 -5.07 1.52
CA VAL A 73 3.52 -5.74 1.51
C VAL A 73 3.01 -5.82 0.07
N PRO A 74 2.53 -6.99 -0.40
CA PRO A 74 1.99 -7.12 -1.74
C PRO A 74 0.86 -6.12 -2.00
N PHE A 75 0.87 -5.44 -3.14
CA PHE A 75 -0.13 -4.42 -3.49
C PHE A 75 -1.55 -4.99 -3.47
N GLY A 76 -1.73 -6.27 -3.79
CA GLY A 76 -3.02 -6.96 -3.70
C GLY A 76 -3.62 -7.05 -2.30
N LYS A 77 -2.88 -6.67 -1.25
CA LYS A 77 -3.39 -6.53 0.13
C LYS A 77 -4.01 -5.17 0.41
N VAL A 78 -3.80 -4.17 -0.45
CA VAL A 78 -4.38 -2.83 -0.32
C VAL A 78 -5.86 -2.90 -0.63
N GLU A 79 -6.69 -2.55 0.35
CA GLU A 79 -8.13 -2.52 0.23
C GLU A 79 -8.65 -1.12 -0.12
N LYS A 80 -7.98 -0.07 0.37
CA LYS A 80 -8.41 1.32 0.14
C LYS A 80 -7.24 2.30 0.19
N VAL A 81 -7.30 3.31 -0.68
CA VAL A 81 -6.41 4.48 -0.67
C VAL A 81 -7.29 5.72 -0.53
N GLY A 82 -7.22 6.39 0.62
CA GLY A 82 -7.99 7.59 0.95
C GLY A 82 -7.11 8.63 1.61
N GLU A 83 -7.48 9.07 2.81
CA GLU A 83 -6.56 9.76 3.74
C GLU A 83 -5.54 8.78 4.36
N PHE A 84 -5.95 7.51 4.46
CA PHE A 84 -5.14 6.38 4.91
C PHE A 84 -5.06 5.32 3.81
N ILE A 85 -4.00 4.51 3.86
CA ILE A 85 -3.92 3.27 3.10
C ILE A 85 -4.33 2.14 4.01
N ILE A 86 -5.41 1.45 3.66
CA ILE A 86 -5.91 0.30 4.41
C ILE A 86 -5.43 -0.98 3.75
N ILE A 87 -4.80 -1.85 4.53
CA ILE A 87 -4.42 -3.19 4.10
C ILE A 87 -5.14 -4.28 4.89
N SER A 88 -5.38 -5.39 4.22
CA SER A 88 -5.84 -6.61 4.89
C SER A 88 -4.70 -7.25 5.70
N GLY A 89 -5.00 -7.64 6.94
CA GLY A 89 -4.10 -8.43 7.80
C GLY A 89 -3.69 -9.78 7.20
#